data_AF-A0A0Q7S5E1-F1
#
_entry.id   AF-A0A0Q7S5E1-F1
#
_cell.length_a   1.000
_cell.length_b   1.000
_cell.length_c   1.000
_cell.angle_alpha   90.00
_cell.angle_beta   90.00
_cell.angle_gamma   90.00
#
_symmetry.space_group_name_H-M   'P 1'
#
loop_
_entity.id
_entity.type
_entity.pdbx_description
1 polymer ?
#
loop_
_entity_poly.entity_id
_entity_poly.type
_entity_poly.pdbx_seq_one_letter_code
_entity_poly.pdbx_strand_id
1 'polypeptide(L)'
;MAGTGNGDLTDTNINYVGRWDKGNSATYRSYWNGSYLSTKFTGTTVKVKLAEKTVFMAIIDGVPTTHWDRIGTVDLTPTPLANGTHTLKIISKYEKTELPFQGLVLDAGASTVRPDPLPVVEFIGDSITSGVTTTDVAVSDYAWLTGERMGADHTQISYPGITLSDGYHYSDNTFPGMESLYFKLWQANRCPDVACTGNPAWNFANYAVKLVVVNLGTNDAFNSVPSATFQSRYTTFLQNIRAKFPNADIFALRTFGGYYQTETQAVVNARISAGDAKVHYVDTTGWLDSSTGSTDFTDGVHPGDAGHVKVSNRLLPILLPYLGNVTRNDTQFSYDTTANWPSGGQNGAYLNDNHWSSVPNAYYQVPFTGTQVKLYGGQAPAHGIAAVSIDGGAETLVDAYSATRKDDVLLWSSPVLSAGSHTLKVRTTGAKNASATGTYVVGDRVDVIDGGVNLLSNAGFEGGLSGWSTWSQGGAVSSATTQPNSGSSHLVHNGTGAYQAYTAQTLTGLPNGSYTVKAWVRGTAGHQLYVKGFGGSQVSVTSVASNVYTQLTISNINVSNGSAEIGFWTSVGSGTGWLHVDDMTFYKQ
;
A
#
# COMPACT_ATOMS: atom_id res chain seq x y z
N MET A 1 18.76 -23.16 -13.70
CA MET A 1 19.21 -22.61 -12.39
C MET A 1 19.11 -21.11 -12.49
N ALA A 2 18.21 -20.48 -11.73
CA ALA A 2 18.17 -19.02 -11.65
C ALA A 2 19.49 -18.56 -11.00
N GLY A 3 20.16 -17.57 -11.59
CA GLY A 3 21.42 -17.05 -11.05
C GLY A 3 21.24 -16.60 -9.61
N THR A 4 22.21 -16.93 -8.75
CA THR A 4 22.29 -16.38 -7.39
C THR A 4 22.37 -14.86 -7.51
N GLY A 5 21.37 -14.13 -6.99
CA GLY A 5 21.35 -12.68 -7.05
C GLY A 5 22.52 -12.11 -6.24
N ASN A 6 23.35 -11.30 -6.89
CA ASN A 6 24.67 -10.89 -6.39
C ASN A 6 24.74 -9.42 -5.96
N GLY A 7 23.64 -8.67 -6.10
CA GLY A 7 23.57 -7.26 -5.76
C GLY A 7 24.05 -6.31 -6.87
N ASP A 8 24.58 -6.80 -8.00
CA ASP A 8 25.05 -5.93 -9.08
C ASP A 8 23.90 -5.23 -9.82
N LEU A 9 24.22 -4.22 -10.65
CA LEU A 9 23.23 -3.47 -11.43
C LEU A 9 22.32 -4.33 -12.31
N THR A 10 22.83 -5.46 -12.81
CA THR A 10 22.07 -6.38 -13.67
C THR A 10 21.36 -7.49 -12.88
N ASP A 11 21.40 -7.45 -11.55
CA ASP A 11 20.74 -8.42 -10.70
C ASP A 11 19.22 -8.35 -10.88
N THR A 12 18.64 -9.43 -11.41
CA THR A 12 17.21 -9.54 -11.70
C THR A 12 16.32 -9.61 -10.45
N ASN A 13 16.92 -9.78 -9.27
CA ASN A 13 16.22 -9.75 -7.99
C ASN A 13 16.08 -8.33 -7.43
N ILE A 14 16.72 -7.33 -8.03
CA ILE A 14 16.53 -5.92 -7.68
C ILE A 14 15.42 -5.36 -8.56
N ASN A 15 14.31 -4.99 -7.94
CA ASN A 15 13.22 -4.27 -8.59
C ASN A 15 13.54 -2.77 -8.57
N TYR A 16 13.39 -2.11 -9.72
CA TYR A 16 13.62 -0.67 -9.87
C TYR A 16 12.29 -0.01 -10.17
N VAL A 17 11.71 0.65 -9.16
CA VAL A 17 10.40 1.29 -9.24
C VAL A 17 10.56 2.78 -9.50
N GLY A 18 9.78 3.29 -10.45
CA GLY A 18 9.92 4.64 -10.98
C GLY A 18 10.89 4.74 -12.15
N ARG A 19 11.36 5.96 -12.44
CA ARG A 19 12.11 6.25 -13.66
C ARG A 19 13.61 6.14 -13.47
N TRP A 20 14.14 4.97 -13.79
CA TRP A 20 15.56 4.67 -13.73
C TRP A 20 16.23 4.72 -15.11
N ASP A 21 17.26 5.55 -15.24
CA ASP A 21 18.21 5.51 -16.33
C ASP A 21 19.20 4.35 -16.14
N LYS A 22 19.20 3.44 -17.11
CA LYS A 22 20.06 2.25 -17.16
C LYS A 22 21.04 2.30 -18.34
N GLY A 23 21.17 3.45 -19.00
CA GLY A 23 22.03 3.64 -20.17
C GLY A 23 23.53 3.57 -19.84
N ASN A 24 23.90 3.77 -18.57
CA ASN A 24 25.27 3.62 -18.08
C ASN A 24 25.42 2.29 -17.32
N SER A 25 26.22 1.36 -17.86
CA SER A 25 26.44 0.05 -17.26
C SER A 25 27.25 0.06 -15.95
N ALA A 26 27.81 1.22 -15.57
CA ALA A 26 28.52 1.39 -14.30
C ALA A 26 27.66 2.06 -13.22
N THR A 27 26.53 2.68 -13.57
CA THR A 27 25.66 3.38 -12.62
C THR A 27 24.25 3.50 -13.16
N TYR A 28 23.26 3.00 -12.42
CA TYR A 28 21.86 3.27 -12.71
C TYR A 28 21.40 4.48 -11.89
N ARG A 29 20.57 5.34 -12.50
CA ARG A 29 20.16 6.60 -11.87
C ARG A 29 18.66 6.80 -11.87
N SER A 30 18.07 7.01 -10.70
CA SER A 30 16.75 7.64 -10.63
C SER A 30 16.90 9.16 -10.55
N TYR A 31 16.07 9.88 -11.32
CA TYR A 31 16.01 11.34 -11.29
C TYR A 31 14.86 11.88 -10.45
N TRP A 32 13.78 11.13 -10.27
CA TRP A 32 12.56 11.61 -9.63
C TRP A 32 12.50 11.19 -8.16
N ASN A 33 11.84 12.02 -7.34
CA ASN A 33 11.53 11.70 -5.96
C ASN A 33 10.57 10.51 -5.87
N GLY A 34 10.59 9.82 -4.73
CA GLY A 34 9.73 8.67 -4.48
C GLY A 34 10.02 7.44 -5.34
N SER A 35 10.86 7.54 -6.36
CA SER A 35 11.44 6.38 -7.03
C SER A 35 12.38 5.64 -6.06
N TYR A 36 12.38 4.31 -6.16
CA TYR A 36 13.18 3.46 -5.28
C TYR A 36 13.66 2.21 -6.00
N LEU A 37 14.65 1.55 -5.42
CA LEU A 37 14.90 0.14 -5.67
C LEU A 37 14.36 -0.67 -4.49
N SER A 38 13.84 -1.87 -4.76
CA SER A 38 13.39 -2.81 -3.74
C SER A 38 13.94 -4.21 -4.00
N THR A 39 14.33 -4.89 -2.93
CA THR A 39 14.74 -6.29 -2.97
C THR A 39 14.56 -6.93 -1.60
N LYS A 40 14.81 -8.22 -1.50
CA LYS A 40 15.08 -8.90 -0.23
C LYS A 40 16.55 -9.33 -0.24
N PHE A 41 17.19 -9.51 0.91
CA PHE A 41 18.54 -10.06 0.99
C PHE A 41 18.65 -11.07 2.12
N THR A 42 19.44 -12.12 1.92
CA THR A 42 19.77 -13.08 2.98
C THR A 42 20.99 -12.61 3.76
N GLY A 43 21.19 -13.08 4.99
CA GLY A 43 22.40 -12.83 5.78
C GLY A 43 22.12 -11.90 6.94
N THR A 44 23.12 -11.13 7.36
CA THR A 44 23.01 -10.21 8.50
C THR A 44 23.39 -8.78 8.16
N THR A 45 24.13 -8.55 7.07
CA THR A 45 24.52 -7.20 6.62
C THR A 45 24.26 -6.92 5.15
N VAL A 46 23.98 -5.64 4.84
CA VAL A 46 23.89 -5.11 3.47
C VAL A 46 24.48 -3.70 3.41
N LYS A 47 25.20 -3.43 2.33
CA LYS A 47 25.70 -2.09 1.98
C LYS A 47 25.21 -1.68 0.61
N VAL A 48 25.09 -0.37 0.35
CA VAL A 48 24.83 0.18 -0.98
C VAL A 48 26.07 0.87 -1.52
N LYS A 49 26.32 0.73 -2.82
CA LYS A 49 27.38 1.44 -3.54
C LYS A 49 26.78 2.58 -4.36
N LEU A 50 27.32 3.79 -4.22
CA LEU A 50 26.82 5.02 -4.83
C LEU A 50 27.93 5.74 -5.60
N ALA A 51 27.61 6.23 -6.82
CA ALA A 51 28.58 6.89 -7.68
C ALA A 51 28.85 8.36 -7.29
N GLU A 52 27.84 9.02 -6.72
CA GLU A 52 27.89 10.43 -6.34
C GLU A 52 27.26 10.62 -4.97
N LYS A 53 27.53 11.78 -4.37
CA LYS A 53 26.92 12.23 -3.13
C LYS A 53 25.40 12.36 -3.32
N THR A 54 24.64 11.74 -2.44
CA THR A 54 23.18 11.83 -2.45
C THR A 54 22.58 11.69 -1.05
N VAL A 55 21.32 12.05 -0.92
CA VAL A 55 20.49 11.81 0.27
C VAL A 55 19.46 10.74 -0.07
N PHE A 56 19.35 9.71 0.75
CA PHE A 56 18.36 8.65 0.51
C PHE A 56 17.81 8.11 1.81
N MET A 57 16.66 7.46 1.73
CA MET A 57 16.14 6.66 2.83
C MET A 57 16.33 5.18 2.50
N ALA A 58 16.92 4.43 3.41
CA ALA A 58 16.87 2.98 3.40
C ALA A 58 15.75 2.53 4.34
N ILE A 59 14.91 1.60 3.92
CA ILE A 59 13.92 0.93 4.76
C ILE A 59 14.28 -0.55 4.79
N ILE A 60 14.67 -1.04 5.97
CA ILE A 60 15.00 -2.46 6.18
C ILE A 60 14.02 -3.04 7.18
N ASP A 61 13.27 -4.06 6.79
CA ASP A 61 12.23 -4.69 7.62
C ASP A 61 11.24 -3.69 8.22
N GLY A 62 10.86 -2.70 7.40
CA GLY A 62 9.94 -1.64 7.80
C GLY A 62 10.59 -0.51 8.61
N VAL A 63 11.86 -0.61 8.98
CA VAL A 63 12.58 0.42 9.76
C VAL A 63 13.25 1.42 8.81
N PRO A 64 12.80 2.69 8.78
CA PRO A 64 13.39 3.71 7.93
C PRO A 64 14.65 4.32 8.55
N THR A 65 15.67 4.61 7.74
CA THR A 65 16.87 5.36 8.12
C THR A 65 17.26 6.31 7.00
N THR A 66 17.38 7.61 7.31
CA THR A 66 17.83 8.61 6.33
C THR A 66 19.36 8.71 6.35
N HIS A 67 19.96 8.54 5.18
CA HIS A 67 21.40 8.69 4.94
C HIS A 67 21.68 10.00 4.21
N TRP A 68 22.39 10.91 4.88
CA TRP A 68 22.67 12.25 4.37
C TRP A 68 24.02 12.35 3.65
N ASP A 69 24.03 12.92 2.45
CA ASP A 69 25.24 13.27 1.68
C ASP A 69 26.26 12.12 1.57
N ARG A 70 25.78 10.90 1.32
CA ARG A 70 26.61 9.69 1.27
C ARG A 70 27.04 9.36 -0.17
N ILE A 71 28.21 8.74 -0.30
CA ILE A 71 28.84 8.32 -1.56
C ILE A 71 29.67 7.04 -1.33
N GLY A 72 29.98 6.30 -2.38
CA GLY A 72 30.82 5.10 -2.30
C GLY A 72 30.07 3.96 -1.65
N THR A 73 30.76 3.12 -0.88
CA THR A 73 30.12 2.02 -0.15
C THR A 73 29.60 2.52 1.20
N VAL A 74 28.29 2.44 1.39
CA VAL A 74 27.58 2.92 2.58
C VAL A 74 26.98 1.72 3.30
N ASP A 75 27.39 1.51 4.55
CA ASP A 75 26.82 0.47 5.40
C ASP A 75 25.40 0.84 5.82
N LEU A 76 24.43 -0.01 5.50
CA LEU A 76 23.02 0.17 5.86
C LEU A 76 22.66 -0.60 7.14
N THR A 77 23.53 -1.52 7.57
CA THR A 77 23.36 -2.38 8.73
C THR A 77 24.63 -2.34 9.59
N PRO A 78 25.02 -1.17 10.14
CA PRO A 78 26.23 -1.05 10.94
C PRO A 78 26.20 -1.94 12.19
N THR A 79 25.00 -2.26 12.67
CA THR A 79 24.74 -3.37 13.59
C THR A 79 24.17 -4.54 12.78
N PRO A 80 24.80 -5.72 12.80
CA PRO A 80 24.28 -6.89 12.09
C PRO A 80 22.88 -7.27 12.55
N LEU A 81 22.03 -7.64 11.59
CA LEU A 81 20.69 -8.17 11.85
C LEU A 81 20.77 -9.63 12.30
N ALA A 82 19.63 -10.17 12.76
CA ALA A 82 19.51 -11.62 12.96
C ALA A 82 19.64 -12.34 11.61
N ASN A 83 20.35 -13.47 11.55
CA ASN A 83 20.50 -14.20 10.29
C ASN A 83 19.13 -14.63 9.73
N GLY A 84 18.83 -14.23 8.50
CA GLY A 84 17.56 -14.51 7.87
C GLY A 84 17.43 -13.88 6.49
N THR A 85 16.20 -13.71 6.04
CA THR A 85 15.87 -12.94 4.84
C THR A 85 15.20 -11.65 5.26
N HIS A 86 15.76 -10.52 4.83
CA HIS A 86 15.32 -9.18 5.16
C HIS A 86 14.80 -8.46 3.93
N THR A 87 13.86 -7.55 4.12
CA THR A 87 13.37 -6.64 3.07
C THR A 87 14.24 -5.39 3.00
N LEU A 88 14.39 -4.81 1.81
CA LEU A 88 15.14 -3.58 1.58
C LEU A 88 14.43 -2.70 0.55
N LYS A 89 14.23 -1.42 0.88
CA LYS A 89 13.95 -0.34 -0.08
C LYS A 89 15.03 0.74 0.05
N ILE A 90 15.51 1.29 -1.07
CA ILE A 90 16.37 2.49 -1.09
C ILE A 90 15.70 3.55 -1.97
N ILE A 91 15.36 4.69 -1.37
CA ILE A 91 14.36 5.63 -1.88
C ILE A 91 14.97 7.02 -2.09
N SER A 92 14.63 7.66 -3.20
CA SER A 92 14.91 9.09 -3.42
C SER A 92 13.93 9.93 -2.62
N LYS A 93 14.32 10.33 -1.41
CA LYS A 93 13.41 10.92 -0.42
C LYS A 93 12.94 12.34 -0.78
N TYR A 94 13.80 13.17 -1.36
CA TYR A 94 13.53 14.60 -1.59
C TYR A 94 13.32 14.92 -3.06
N GLU A 95 12.52 15.96 -3.35
CA GLU A 95 12.09 16.42 -4.68
C GLU A 95 13.21 16.63 -5.71
N LYS A 96 14.42 16.93 -5.26
CA LYS A 96 15.57 17.27 -6.11
C LYS A 96 16.66 16.23 -6.05
N THR A 97 16.46 15.15 -5.29
CA THR A 97 17.48 14.15 -5.07
C THR A 97 17.44 13.08 -6.15
N GLU A 98 18.62 12.60 -6.50
CA GLU A 98 18.82 11.54 -7.49
C GLU A 98 19.51 10.35 -6.82
N LEU A 99 19.24 9.14 -7.28
CA LEU A 99 19.88 7.93 -6.76
C LEU A 99 20.91 7.37 -7.74
N PRO A 100 22.22 7.70 -7.62
CA PRO A 100 23.29 7.17 -8.45
C PRO A 100 23.77 5.78 -7.99
N PHE A 101 22.93 4.76 -8.15
CA PHE A 101 23.17 3.39 -7.66
C PHE A 101 24.23 2.64 -8.48
N GLN A 102 25.13 1.91 -7.81
CA GLN A 102 26.18 1.08 -8.43
C GLN A 102 26.11 -0.41 -8.04
N GLY A 103 25.25 -0.79 -7.08
CA GLY A 103 25.13 -2.16 -6.59
C GLY A 103 24.92 -2.25 -5.09
N LEU A 104 24.61 -3.45 -4.61
CA LEU A 104 24.61 -3.84 -3.21
C LEU A 104 25.86 -4.66 -2.90
N VAL A 105 26.33 -4.60 -1.65
CA VAL A 105 27.37 -5.48 -1.13
C VAL A 105 26.76 -6.30 0.00
N LEU A 106 26.83 -7.62 -0.13
CA LEU A 106 26.25 -8.59 0.79
C LEU A 106 27.34 -9.34 1.56
N ASP A 107 26.95 -10.05 2.61
CA ASP A 107 27.83 -11.01 3.29
C ASP A 107 28.32 -12.12 2.35
N ALA A 108 29.42 -12.78 2.72
CA ALA A 108 29.90 -13.95 1.99
C ALA A 108 28.85 -15.07 2.00
N GLY A 109 28.41 -15.51 0.82
CA GLY A 109 27.39 -16.55 0.66
C GLY A 109 25.94 -16.07 0.76
N ALA A 110 25.72 -14.78 1.03
CA ALA A 110 24.41 -14.16 0.94
C ALA A 110 24.02 -13.86 -0.51
N SER A 111 22.72 -13.72 -0.76
CA SER A 111 22.15 -13.36 -2.04
C SER A 111 20.96 -12.41 -1.89
N THR A 112 20.68 -11.63 -2.92
CA THR A 112 19.39 -10.96 -3.06
C THR A 112 18.30 -11.97 -3.39
N VAL A 113 17.06 -11.65 -3.04
CA VAL A 113 15.85 -12.42 -3.35
C VAL A 113 14.83 -11.46 -3.94
N ARG A 114 14.23 -11.86 -5.07
CA ARG A 114 13.27 -11.00 -5.76
C ARG A 114 12.05 -10.73 -4.86
N PRO A 115 11.59 -9.48 -4.74
CA PRO A 115 10.34 -9.17 -4.07
C PRO A 115 9.17 -9.70 -4.90
N ASP A 116 8.03 -9.90 -4.24
CA ASP A 116 6.81 -10.31 -4.92
C ASP A 116 6.40 -9.23 -5.93
N PRO A 117 6.00 -9.59 -7.15
CA PRO A 117 5.62 -8.61 -8.16
C PRO A 117 4.33 -7.91 -7.72
N LEU A 118 4.37 -6.58 -7.63
CA LEU A 118 3.22 -5.77 -7.27
C LEU A 118 2.70 -4.98 -8.48
N PRO A 119 1.40 -4.69 -8.54
CA PRO A 119 0.85 -3.74 -9.50
C PRO A 119 1.47 -2.35 -9.27
N VAL A 120 1.74 -1.60 -10.36
CA VAL A 120 2.36 -0.27 -10.27
C VAL A 120 1.31 0.84 -10.33
N VAL A 121 1.45 1.84 -9.45
CA VAL A 121 0.68 3.09 -9.47
C VAL A 121 1.61 4.29 -9.69
N GLU A 122 1.31 5.12 -10.68
CA GLU A 122 1.99 6.41 -10.87
C GLU A 122 1.17 7.56 -10.31
N PHE A 123 1.78 8.37 -9.46
CA PHE A 123 1.22 9.64 -9.00
C PHE A 123 1.92 10.80 -9.71
N ILE A 124 1.16 11.64 -10.39
CA ILE A 124 1.63 12.80 -11.14
C ILE A 124 1.18 14.05 -10.39
N GLY A 125 2.10 14.97 -10.11
CA GLY A 125 1.68 16.20 -9.44
C GLY A 125 2.77 17.24 -9.22
N ASP A 126 2.48 18.15 -8.30
CA ASP A 126 3.33 19.28 -7.95
C ASP A 126 4.01 19.08 -6.58
N SER A 127 4.22 20.17 -5.84
CA SER A 127 4.79 20.17 -4.48
C SER A 127 3.99 19.33 -3.49
N ILE A 128 2.66 19.23 -3.65
CA ILE A 128 1.81 18.42 -2.78
C ILE A 128 2.13 16.94 -2.99
N THR A 129 2.23 16.50 -4.26
CA THR A 129 2.63 15.13 -4.59
C THR A 129 4.14 14.89 -4.39
N SER A 130 4.89 15.93 -4.01
CA SER A 130 6.30 15.79 -3.60
C SER A 130 6.47 15.75 -2.08
N GLY A 131 5.40 16.06 -1.31
CA GLY A 131 5.45 16.09 0.16
C GLY A 131 6.27 17.25 0.75
N VAL A 132 6.44 18.38 0.07
CA VAL A 132 7.48 19.38 0.46
C VAL A 132 7.37 19.95 1.89
N THR A 133 6.21 19.86 2.53
CA THR A 133 5.99 20.33 3.92
C THR A 133 5.77 19.20 4.92
N THR A 134 5.87 17.94 4.48
CA THR A 134 5.72 16.76 5.35
C THR A 134 7.04 16.41 6.02
N THR A 135 6.98 15.68 7.14
CA THR A 135 8.17 15.36 7.94
C THR A 135 9.21 14.56 7.14
N ASP A 136 8.77 13.62 6.31
CA ASP A 136 9.64 12.75 5.51
C ASP A 136 9.47 12.91 4.00
N VAL A 137 8.94 14.06 3.57
CA VAL A 137 8.83 14.47 2.16
C VAL A 137 8.12 13.38 1.34
N ALA A 138 8.80 12.77 0.35
CA ALA A 138 8.18 11.82 -0.55
C ALA A 138 7.73 10.52 0.16
N VAL A 139 8.15 10.27 1.40
CA VAL A 139 7.81 9.04 2.16
C VAL A 139 6.60 9.24 3.09
N SER A 140 6.27 10.48 3.45
CA SER A 140 5.06 10.79 4.25
C SER A 140 3.98 11.54 3.46
N ASP A 141 4.18 11.70 2.15
CA ASP A 141 3.15 12.25 1.26
C ASP A 141 1.98 11.25 1.01
N TYR A 142 0.90 11.76 0.42
CA TYR A 142 -0.33 10.97 0.25
C TYR A 142 -0.17 9.89 -0.83
N ALA A 143 0.70 10.10 -1.81
CA ALA A 143 0.97 9.16 -2.88
C ALA A 143 1.70 7.94 -2.32
N TRP A 144 2.77 8.16 -1.55
CA TRP A 144 3.50 7.10 -0.86
C TRP A 144 2.61 6.34 0.11
N LEU A 145 1.92 7.07 0.99
CA LEU A 145 1.02 6.46 1.96
C LEU A 145 -0.05 5.62 1.26
N THR A 146 -0.66 6.12 0.19
CA THR A 146 -1.69 5.37 -0.53
C THR A 146 -1.11 4.16 -1.26
N GLY A 147 0.06 4.30 -1.90
CA GLY A 147 0.76 3.21 -2.57
C GLY A 147 1.14 2.06 -1.64
N GLU A 148 1.80 2.36 -0.51
CA GLU A 148 2.14 1.36 0.50
C GLU A 148 0.88 0.68 1.07
N ARG A 149 -0.18 1.45 1.33
CA ARG A 149 -1.45 0.93 1.82
C ARG A 149 -2.17 0.06 0.79
N MET A 150 -2.03 0.34 -0.50
CA MET A 150 -2.59 -0.53 -1.53
C MET A 150 -1.86 -1.87 -1.66
N GLY A 151 -0.67 -2.02 -1.06
CA GLY A 151 0.22 -3.14 -1.37
C GLY A 151 0.69 -3.09 -2.82
N ALA A 152 0.88 -1.88 -3.36
CA ALA A 152 1.31 -1.64 -4.74
C ALA A 152 2.80 -1.24 -4.78
N ASP A 153 3.44 -1.47 -5.93
CA ASP A 153 4.60 -0.65 -6.27
C ASP A 153 4.10 0.73 -6.68
N HIS A 154 4.81 1.79 -6.31
CA HIS A 154 4.35 3.15 -6.61
C HIS A 154 5.50 4.12 -6.82
N THR A 155 5.22 5.20 -7.54
CA THR A 155 6.21 6.26 -7.78
C THR A 155 5.50 7.59 -7.96
N GLN A 156 6.19 8.64 -7.56
CA GLN A 156 5.83 10.02 -7.81
C GLN A 156 6.60 10.52 -9.04
N ILE A 157 5.88 11.11 -10.00
CA ILE A 157 6.44 11.95 -11.05
C ILE A 157 5.97 13.36 -10.74
N SER A 158 6.66 14.00 -9.79
CA SER A 158 6.24 15.29 -9.25
C SER A 158 7.40 16.26 -9.14
N TYR A 159 7.09 17.56 -9.16
CA TYR A 159 8.10 18.61 -8.95
C TYR A 159 7.47 19.85 -8.29
N PRO A 160 8.08 20.43 -7.24
CA PRO A 160 7.52 21.59 -6.56
C PRO A 160 7.39 22.83 -7.45
N GLY A 161 6.25 23.50 -7.34
CA GLY A 161 5.96 24.73 -8.10
C GLY A 161 5.69 24.51 -9.59
N ILE A 162 5.72 23.28 -10.09
CA ILE A 162 5.45 23.00 -11.51
C ILE A 162 3.97 23.21 -11.83
N THR A 163 3.70 23.87 -12.95
CA THR A 163 2.38 23.97 -13.58
C THR A 163 2.14 22.74 -14.46
N LEU A 164 0.89 22.46 -14.81
CA LEU A 164 0.60 21.59 -15.94
C LEU A 164 1.12 22.24 -17.24
N SER A 165 0.89 23.54 -17.39
CA SER A 165 0.97 24.26 -18.66
C SER A 165 2.36 24.84 -18.98
N ASP A 166 2.97 24.40 -20.08
CA ASP A 166 4.21 24.98 -20.64
C ASP A 166 4.11 26.50 -20.84
N GLY A 167 5.19 27.21 -20.47
CA GLY A 167 5.29 28.67 -20.61
C GLY A 167 4.69 29.47 -19.45
N TYR A 168 4.16 28.78 -18.42
CA TYR A 168 3.70 29.40 -17.18
C TYR A 168 4.53 28.89 -16.00
N HIS A 169 5.25 29.80 -15.35
CA HIS A 169 6.17 29.43 -14.29
C HIS A 169 6.50 30.63 -13.39
N TYR A 170 6.97 30.34 -12.18
CA TYR A 170 7.54 31.35 -11.28
C TYR A 170 8.79 31.99 -11.91
N SER A 171 9.11 33.24 -11.53
CA SER A 171 10.04 34.14 -12.26
C SER A 171 11.50 33.69 -12.36
N ASP A 172 11.84 32.51 -11.85
CA ASP A 172 13.16 31.88 -11.80
C ASP A 172 13.25 30.52 -12.54
N ASN A 173 12.13 29.99 -13.03
CA ASN A 173 12.07 28.65 -13.63
C ASN A 173 12.30 28.67 -15.14
N THR A 174 13.28 27.89 -15.61
CA THR A 174 13.62 27.72 -17.03
C THR A 174 13.29 26.31 -17.52
N PHE A 175 12.13 25.74 -17.16
CA PHE A 175 11.77 24.36 -17.52
C PHE A 175 10.31 24.27 -17.97
N PRO A 176 9.93 23.23 -18.74
CA PRO A 176 8.56 23.07 -19.20
C PRO A 176 7.61 22.67 -18.06
N GLY A 177 6.31 22.83 -18.30
CA GLY A 177 5.26 22.31 -17.43
C GLY A 177 5.19 20.78 -17.48
N MET A 178 4.37 20.22 -16.59
CA MET A 178 4.26 18.77 -16.44
C MET A 178 3.66 18.09 -17.68
N GLU A 179 2.89 18.81 -18.52
CA GLU A 179 2.37 18.26 -19.77
C GLU A 179 3.46 17.81 -20.75
N SER A 180 4.64 18.42 -20.67
CA SER A 180 5.82 18.05 -21.46
C SER A 180 6.80 17.22 -20.63
N LEU A 181 7.08 17.63 -19.41
CA LEU A 181 8.12 17.00 -18.57
C LEU A 181 7.75 15.58 -18.12
N TYR A 182 6.45 15.29 -17.94
CA TYR A 182 5.99 13.93 -17.62
C TYR A 182 6.41 12.90 -18.67
N PHE A 183 6.67 13.28 -19.92
CA PHE A 183 7.09 12.32 -20.96
C PHE A 183 8.62 12.14 -21.07
N LYS A 184 9.36 12.71 -20.11
CA LYS A 184 10.83 12.77 -20.13
C LYS A 184 11.49 11.97 -19.00
N LEU A 185 12.76 11.65 -19.19
CA LEU A 185 13.57 10.90 -18.23
C LEU A 185 13.96 11.76 -17.02
N TRP A 186 14.51 12.95 -17.25
CA TRP A 186 14.96 13.84 -16.17
C TRP A 186 13.82 14.69 -15.63
N GLN A 187 13.94 15.03 -14.35
CA GLN A 187 13.09 16.03 -13.70
C GLN A 187 13.54 17.47 -13.99
N ALA A 188 12.79 18.45 -13.50
CA ALA A 188 12.92 19.85 -13.88
C ALA A 188 14.29 20.47 -13.56
N ASN A 189 14.93 20.09 -12.45
CA ASN A 189 16.23 20.65 -12.04
C ASN A 189 17.40 20.30 -12.99
N ARG A 190 17.21 19.33 -13.91
CA ARG A 190 18.17 18.96 -14.95
C ARG A 190 17.88 19.63 -16.29
N CYS A 191 16.79 20.39 -16.41
CA CYS A 191 16.46 21.10 -17.63
C CYS A 191 17.30 22.38 -17.77
N PRO A 192 18.11 22.52 -18.84
CA PRO A 192 18.91 23.73 -19.05
C PRO A 192 18.09 24.90 -19.61
N ASP A 193 16.91 24.62 -20.17
CA ASP A 193 16.02 25.58 -20.81
C ASP A 193 14.57 25.07 -20.79
N VAL A 194 13.62 25.94 -21.22
CA VAL A 194 12.19 25.65 -21.23
C VAL A 194 11.78 24.52 -22.17
N ALA A 195 12.62 24.17 -23.15
CA ALA A 195 12.41 22.99 -24.00
C ALA A 195 12.96 21.71 -23.34
N CYS A 196 13.65 21.85 -22.20
CA CYS A 196 14.44 20.84 -21.53
C CYS A 196 15.38 20.12 -22.51
N THR A 197 16.14 20.90 -23.29
CA THR A 197 17.03 20.38 -24.34
C THR A 197 17.97 19.30 -23.80
N GLY A 198 18.09 18.21 -24.55
CA GLY A 198 18.92 17.06 -24.17
C GLY A 198 18.23 16.04 -23.28
N ASN A 199 17.05 16.34 -22.71
CA ASN A 199 16.31 15.39 -21.88
C ASN A 199 15.66 14.29 -22.74
N PRO A 200 16.09 13.02 -22.60
CA PRO A 200 15.54 11.91 -23.37
C PRO A 200 14.06 11.68 -23.08
N ALA A 201 13.33 11.15 -24.07
CA ALA A 201 11.99 10.64 -23.82
C ALA A 201 12.05 9.46 -22.84
N TRP A 202 11.13 9.39 -21.89
CA TRP A 202 10.98 8.22 -21.04
C TRP A 202 10.50 7.03 -21.87
N ASN A 203 11.14 5.87 -21.67
CA ASN A 203 10.66 4.63 -22.28
C ASN A 203 9.55 4.01 -21.41
N PHE A 204 8.30 4.28 -21.79
CA PHE A 204 7.11 3.77 -21.11
C PHE A 204 6.94 2.24 -21.18
N ALA A 205 7.76 1.53 -21.98
CA ALA A 205 7.79 0.06 -21.97
C ALA A 205 8.59 -0.52 -20.80
N ASN A 206 9.27 0.31 -20.00
CA ASN A 206 10.10 -0.15 -18.88
C ASN A 206 9.27 -0.75 -17.72
N TYR A 207 8.01 -0.37 -17.54
CA TYR A 207 7.07 -1.01 -16.62
C TYR A 207 5.61 -0.78 -17.05
N ALA A 208 4.73 -1.69 -16.64
CA ALA A 208 3.30 -1.57 -16.86
C ALA A 208 2.63 -0.90 -15.66
N VAL A 209 1.89 0.18 -15.91
CA VAL A 209 1.12 0.90 -14.88
C VAL A 209 -0.32 0.38 -14.84
N LYS A 210 -0.83 0.15 -13.64
CA LYS A 210 -2.24 -0.17 -13.39
C LYS A 210 -3.07 1.08 -13.19
N LEU A 211 -2.60 2.00 -12.35
CA LEU A 211 -3.32 3.22 -12.01
C LEU A 211 -2.42 4.45 -12.25
N VAL A 212 -2.98 5.49 -12.83
CA VAL A 212 -2.36 6.82 -12.91
C VAL A 212 -3.21 7.79 -12.10
N VAL A 213 -2.61 8.56 -11.23
CA VAL A 213 -3.30 9.50 -10.33
C VAL A 213 -2.73 10.89 -10.56
N VAL A 214 -3.54 11.84 -11.02
CA VAL A 214 -3.10 13.18 -11.41
C VAL A 214 -3.64 14.22 -10.43
N ASN A 215 -2.75 15.00 -9.82
CA ASN A 215 -3.07 16.13 -8.95
C ASN A 215 -2.25 17.35 -9.38
N LEU A 216 -2.79 18.10 -10.36
CA LEU A 216 -2.17 19.27 -10.97
C LEU A 216 -3.21 20.37 -11.17
N GLY A 217 -2.76 21.63 -11.12
CA GLY A 217 -3.58 22.82 -11.33
C GLY A 217 -3.41 23.90 -10.26
N THR A 218 -2.81 23.56 -9.11
CA THR A 218 -2.52 24.52 -8.02
C THR A 218 -1.63 25.66 -8.51
N ASN A 219 -0.48 25.32 -9.11
CA ASN A 219 0.46 26.34 -9.59
C ASN A 219 -0.02 27.02 -10.88
N ASP A 220 -0.81 26.35 -11.73
CA ASP A 220 -1.44 26.99 -12.88
C ASP A 220 -2.31 28.17 -12.42
N ALA A 221 -3.01 28.02 -11.29
CA ALA A 221 -3.88 29.07 -10.76
C ALA A 221 -3.05 30.23 -10.21
N PHE A 222 -1.98 29.93 -9.48
CA PHE A 222 -1.05 30.95 -8.97
C PHE A 222 -0.27 31.68 -10.06
N ASN A 223 -0.05 31.03 -11.20
CA ASN A 223 0.56 31.64 -12.38
C ASN A 223 -0.46 32.17 -13.39
N SER A 224 -1.73 32.26 -13.01
CA SER A 224 -2.80 32.88 -13.80
C SER A 224 -2.97 32.28 -15.21
N VAL A 225 -2.84 30.96 -15.35
CA VAL A 225 -3.15 30.27 -16.61
C VAL A 225 -4.61 30.51 -16.96
N PRO A 226 -4.96 30.99 -18.16
CA PRO A 226 -6.36 31.15 -18.54
C PRO A 226 -7.10 29.80 -18.50
N SER A 227 -8.30 29.75 -17.91
CA SER A 227 -9.12 28.52 -17.80
C SER A 227 -9.24 27.72 -19.09
N ALA A 228 -9.50 28.38 -20.22
CA ALA A 228 -9.60 27.72 -21.53
C ALA A 228 -8.27 27.06 -21.96
N THR A 229 -7.14 27.69 -21.62
CA THR A 229 -5.80 27.15 -21.88
C THR A 229 -5.54 25.93 -21.01
N PHE A 230 -5.80 26.02 -19.71
CA PHE A 230 -5.65 24.89 -18.78
C PHE A 230 -6.51 23.70 -19.21
N GLN A 231 -7.80 23.91 -19.50
CA GLN A 231 -8.70 22.83 -19.91
C GLN A 231 -8.24 22.15 -21.21
N SER A 232 -7.81 22.94 -22.21
CA SER A 232 -7.31 22.42 -23.49
C SER A 232 -6.04 21.59 -23.31
N ARG A 233 -5.10 22.10 -22.51
CA ARG A 233 -3.83 21.42 -22.20
C ARG A 233 -4.04 20.16 -21.37
N TYR A 234 -4.90 20.19 -20.36
CA TYR A 234 -5.23 19.01 -19.57
C TYR A 234 -5.95 17.94 -20.42
N THR A 235 -6.79 18.33 -21.37
CA THR A 235 -7.38 17.39 -22.34
C THR A 235 -6.29 16.66 -23.13
N THR A 236 -5.35 17.42 -23.67
CA THR A 236 -4.22 16.87 -24.44
C THR A 236 -3.33 16.00 -23.56
N PHE A 237 -3.09 16.41 -22.31
CA PHE A 237 -2.28 15.67 -21.36
C PHE A 237 -2.88 14.29 -21.04
N LEU A 238 -4.17 14.22 -20.71
CA LEU A 238 -4.84 12.93 -20.44
C LEU A 238 -4.86 12.03 -21.69
N GLN A 239 -5.03 12.59 -22.89
CA GLN A 239 -4.93 11.85 -24.14
C GLN A 239 -3.53 11.25 -24.33
N ASN A 240 -2.49 12.03 -24.04
CA ASN A 240 -1.11 11.58 -24.16
C ASN A 240 -0.75 10.52 -23.12
N ILE A 241 -1.24 10.64 -21.87
CA ILE A 241 -1.12 9.58 -20.85
C ILE A 241 -1.80 8.30 -21.34
N ARG A 242 -3.05 8.39 -21.82
CA ARG A 242 -3.80 7.24 -22.35
C ARG A 242 -3.06 6.56 -23.50
N ALA A 243 -2.41 7.32 -24.38
CA ALA A 243 -1.61 6.78 -25.47
C ALA A 243 -0.39 5.98 -24.98
N LYS A 244 0.19 6.33 -23.81
CA LYS A 244 1.28 5.57 -23.18
C LYS A 244 0.78 4.40 -22.35
N PHE A 245 -0.37 4.54 -21.70
CA PHE A 245 -0.99 3.50 -20.89
C PHE A 245 -2.43 3.20 -21.34
N PRO A 246 -2.61 2.41 -22.41
CA PRO A 246 -3.93 2.13 -22.98
C PRO A 246 -4.89 1.44 -22.01
N ASN A 247 -4.37 0.70 -21.02
CA ASN A 247 -5.15 -0.16 -20.15
C ASN A 247 -5.28 0.35 -18.70
N ALA A 248 -4.54 1.38 -18.31
CA ALA A 248 -4.53 1.89 -16.93
C ALA A 248 -5.82 2.65 -16.61
N ASP A 249 -6.26 2.62 -15.35
CA ASP A 249 -7.28 3.56 -14.88
C ASP A 249 -6.62 4.89 -14.49
N ILE A 250 -7.12 5.99 -15.06
CA ILE A 250 -6.56 7.34 -14.88
C ILE A 250 -7.50 8.15 -13.99
N PHE A 251 -7.03 8.57 -12.82
CA PHE A 251 -7.78 9.36 -11.85
C PHE A 251 -7.28 10.80 -11.86
N ALA A 252 -8.11 11.73 -12.32
CA ALA A 252 -7.85 13.16 -12.19
C ALA A 252 -8.50 13.66 -10.89
N LEU A 253 -7.67 14.07 -9.94
CA LEU A 253 -8.14 14.65 -8.68
C LEU A 253 -8.56 16.09 -8.91
N ARG A 254 -9.67 16.49 -8.30
CA ARG A 254 -9.84 17.88 -7.91
C ARG A 254 -8.68 18.25 -6.99
N THR A 255 -7.91 19.29 -7.34
CA THR A 255 -6.86 19.80 -6.44
C THR A 255 -7.46 20.09 -5.06
N PHE A 256 -6.70 19.91 -3.98
CA PHE A 256 -7.27 20.03 -2.64
C PHE A 256 -7.80 21.45 -2.35
N GLY A 257 -7.17 22.47 -2.94
CA GLY A 257 -7.65 23.86 -2.92
C GLY A 257 -8.82 24.16 -3.88
N GLY A 258 -9.22 23.22 -4.74
CA GLY A 258 -10.34 23.39 -5.69
C GLY A 258 -10.02 24.17 -6.97
N TYR A 259 -8.74 24.44 -7.21
CA TYR A 259 -8.27 25.09 -8.43
C TYR A 259 -8.63 24.27 -9.67
N TYR A 260 -9.16 24.96 -10.69
CA TYR A 260 -9.64 24.42 -11.95
C TYR A 260 -10.55 23.18 -11.84
N GLN A 261 -11.37 23.10 -10.79
CA GLN A 261 -12.27 21.95 -10.60
C GLN A 261 -13.23 21.77 -11.79
N THR A 262 -13.78 22.87 -12.33
CA THR A 262 -14.76 22.85 -13.41
C THR A 262 -14.11 22.34 -14.71
N GLU A 263 -12.93 22.84 -15.01
CA GLU A 263 -12.14 22.49 -16.18
C GLU A 263 -11.69 21.03 -16.10
N THR A 264 -11.15 20.61 -14.96
CA THR A 264 -10.70 19.22 -14.74
C THR A 264 -11.85 18.23 -14.90
N GLN A 265 -13.00 18.51 -14.29
CA GLN A 265 -14.18 17.66 -14.42
C GLN A 265 -14.71 17.65 -15.87
N ALA A 266 -14.72 18.80 -16.55
CA ALA A 266 -15.12 18.90 -17.95
C ALA A 266 -14.21 18.06 -18.87
N VAL A 267 -12.89 18.08 -18.65
CA VAL A 267 -11.93 17.26 -19.39
C VAL A 267 -12.24 15.77 -19.22
N VAL A 268 -12.42 15.30 -17.99
CA VAL A 268 -12.74 13.89 -17.71
C VAL A 268 -14.04 13.49 -18.41
N ASN A 269 -15.10 14.28 -18.24
CA ASN A 269 -16.40 14.01 -18.86
C ASN A 269 -16.31 13.98 -20.40
N ALA A 270 -15.51 14.85 -21.01
CA ALA A 270 -15.27 14.86 -22.44
C ALA A 270 -14.53 13.60 -22.92
N ARG A 271 -13.55 13.10 -22.14
CA ARG A 271 -12.86 11.84 -22.43
C ARG A 271 -13.78 10.62 -22.31
N ILE A 272 -14.61 10.57 -21.27
CA ILE A 272 -15.64 9.52 -21.12
C ILE A 272 -16.61 9.56 -22.30
N SER A 273 -17.08 10.75 -22.69
CA SER A 273 -17.99 10.93 -23.84
C SER A 273 -17.34 10.54 -25.17
N ALA A 274 -16.01 10.65 -25.27
CA ALA A 274 -15.22 10.18 -26.40
C ALA A 274 -14.89 8.68 -26.35
N GLY A 275 -15.43 7.93 -25.37
CA GLY A 275 -15.31 6.47 -25.27
C GLY A 275 -14.21 5.96 -24.33
N ASP A 276 -13.49 6.84 -23.63
CA ASP A 276 -12.50 6.43 -22.63
C ASP A 276 -13.19 6.08 -21.31
N ALA A 277 -13.55 4.82 -21.11
CA ALA A 277 -14.26 4.36 -19.90
C ALA A 277 -13.36 4.20 -18.66
N LYS A 278 -12.05 4.43 -18.79
CA LYS A 278 -11.03 4.21 -17.74
C LYS A 278 -10.40 5.51 -17.26
N VAL A 279 -11.15 6.61 -17.34
CA VAL A 279 -10.76 7.90 -16.80
C VAL A 279 -11.82 8.36 -15.81
N HIS A 280 -11.36 8.83 -14.66
CA HIS A 280 -12.18 9.05 -13.47
C HIS A 280 -11.90 10.43 -12.90
N TYR A 281 -12.95 11.13 -12.50
CA TYR A 281 -12.82 12.38 -11.75
C TYR A 281 -13.02 12.06 -10.27
N VAL A 282 -12.08 12.47 -9.44
CA VAL A 282 -12.16 12.31 -7.99
C VAL A 282 -12.44 13.66 -7.35
N ASP A 283 -13.66 13.84 -6.88
CA ASP A 283 -14.03 15.04 -6.12
C ASP A 283 -13.45 14.98 -4.70
N THR A 284 -12.52 15.90 -4.42
CA THR A 284 -11.83 16.01 -3.13
C THR A 284 -12.47 17.06 -2.21
N THR A 285 -13.66 17.55 -2.54
CA THR A 285 -14.37 18.54 -1.72
C THR A 285 -14.55 18.05 -0.28
N GLY A 286 -14.15 18.89 0.68
CA GLY A 286 -14.25 18.57 2.11
C GLY A 286 -13.31 17.44 2.59
N TRP A 287 -12.29 17.10 1.80
CA TRP A 287 -11.27 16.14 2.22
C TRP A 287 -10.33 16.70 3.29
N LEU A 288 -9.95 17.96 3.12
CA LEU A 288 -9.09 18.72 4.01
C LEU A 288 -9.83 19.96 4.51
N ASP A 289 -9.62 20.29 5.78
CA ASP A 289 -10.17 21.46 6.44
C ASP A 289 -9.18 22.62 6.34
N SER A 290 -9.57 23.69 5.64
CA SER A 290 -8.77 24.91 5.49
C SER A 290 -9.12 26.01 6.51
N SER A 291 -9.95 25.70 7.53
CA SER A 291 -10.33 26.66 8.55
C SER A 291 -9.16 27.02 9.47
N THR A 292 -9.19 28.24 10.00
CA THR A 292 -8.17 28.72 10.94
C THR A 292 -8.06 27.80 12.15
N GLY A 293 -6.86 27.26 12.41
CA GLY A 293 -6.61 26.32 13.50
C GLY A 293 -6.66 24.84 13.10
N SER A 294 -7.06 24.52 11.86
CA SER A 294 -6.87 23.19 11.29
C SER A 294 -5.38 22.85 11.13
N THR A 295 -5.03 21.58 11.36
CA THR A 295 -3.68 21.04 11.14
C THR A 295 -3.53 20.36 9.77
N ASP A 296 -4.55 20.45 8.92
CA ASP A 296 -4.53 19.78 7.62
C ASP A 296 -3.56 20.42 6.65
N PHE A 297 -3.31 21.72 6.78
CA PHE A 297 -2.38 22.49 5.96
C PHE A 297 -1.29 23.14 6.83
N THR A 298 -0.08 23.25 6.29
CA THR A 298 1.03 23.95 6.94
C THR A 298 1.07 25.44 6.60
N ASP A 299 0.60 25.82 5.41
CA ASP A 299 0.64 27.20 4.89
C ASP A 299 -0.63 27.62 4.13
N GLY A 300 -1.72 26.85 4.30
CA GLY A 300 -2.99 27.05 3.59
C GLY A 300 -3.04 26.48 2.16
N VAL A 301 -1.94 25.92 1.65
CA VAL A 301 -1.87 25.28 0.32
C VAL A 301 -1.35 23.85 0.44
N HIS A 302 -0.24 23.65 1.13
CA HIS A 302 0.42 22.36 1.28
C HIS A 302 -0.15 21.62 2.49
N PRO A 303 -0.67 20.39 2.32
CA PRO A 303 -1.09 19.59 3.43
C PRO A 303 0.10 19.22 4.34
N GLY A 304 -0.08 19.25 5.66
CA GLY A 304 0.88 18.66 6.59
C GLY A 304 0.76 17.14 6.65
N ASP A 305 1.55 16.45 7.48
CA ASP A 305 1.46 14.98 7.62
C ASP A 305 0.02 14.51 7.93
N ALA A 306 -0.70 15.23 8.81
CA ALA A 306 -2.10 14.94 9.14
C ALA A 306 -3.03 15.07 7.92
N GLY A 307 -2.82 16.10 7.09
CA GLY A 307 -3.55 16.28 5.84
C GLY A 307 -3.26 15.17 4.84
N HIS A 308 -1.99 14.81 4.65
CA HIS A 308 -1.59 13.71 3.76
C HIS A 308 -2.18 12.36 4.17
N VAL A 309 -2.23 12.05 5.46
CA VAL A 309 -2.93 10.88 6.01
C VAL A 309 -4.42 10.92 5.69
N LYS A 310 -5.10 12.07 5.87
CA LYS A 310 -6.51 12.23 5.53
C LYS A 310 -6.78 12.01 4.04
N VAL A 311 -5.94 12.56 3.17
CA VAL A 311 -6.03 12.33 1.73
C VAL A 311 -5.90 10.83 1.43
N SER A 312 -4.87 10.18 1.97
CA SER A 312 -4.65 8.75 1.75
C SER A 312 -5.85 7.91 2.23
N ASN A 313 -6.44 8.24 3.38
CA ASN A 313 -7.63 7.55 3.92
C ASN A 313 -8.83 7.60 2.98
N ARG A 314 -9.00 8.71 2.27
CA ARG A 314 -10.12 8.91 1.35
C ARG A 314 -9.83 8.40 -0.05
N LEU A 315 -8.57 8.47 -0.48
CA LEU A 315 -8.14 8.02 -1.81
C LEU A 315 -8.03 6.49 -1.91
N LEU A 316 -7.52 5.83 -0.87
CA LEU A 316 -7.34 4.37 -0.83
C LEU A 316 -8.59 3.57 -1.24
N PRO A 317 -9.78 3.78 -0.64
CA PRO A 317 -10.97 3.00 -1.00
C PRO A 317 -11.47 3.28 -2.42
N ILE A 318 -11.05 4.39 -3.05
CA ILE A 318 -11.39 4.73 -4.43
C ILE A 318 -10.49 3.96 -5.41
N LEU A 319 -9.19 3.88 -5.12
CA LEU A 319 -8.20 3.27 -6.01
C LEU A 319 -8.14 1.75 -5.89
N LEU A 320 -8.26 1.21 -4.68
CA LEU A 320 -8.04 -0.21 -4.39
C LEU A 320 -8.85 -1.18 -5.28
N PRO A 321 -10.15 -0.93 -5.58
CA PRO A 321 -10.92 -1.82 -6.47
C PRO A 321 -10.36 -1.96 -7.90
N TYR A 322 -9.54 -1.00 -8.34
CA TYR A 322 -8.98 -0.96 -9.69
C TYR A 322 -7.58 -1.59 -9.79
N LEU A 323 -6.96 -1.96 -8.66
CA LEU A 323 -5.60 -2.49 -8.63
C LEU A 323 -5.50 -3.92 -9.19
N GLY A 324 -6.60 -4.69 -9.13
CA GLY A 324 -6.73 -6.05 -9.68
C GLY A 324 -6.66 -7.17 -8.63
N ASN A 325 -6.99 -8.40 -9.05
CA ASN A 325 -6.87 -9.62 -8.24
C ASN A 325 -5.48 -10.26 -8.41
N VAL A 326 -5.00 -10.96 -7.39
CA VAL A 326 -3.90 -11.95 -7.51
C VAL A 326 -4.50 -13.31 -7.86
N THR A 327 -4.27 -13.77 -9.09
CA THR A 327 -4.74 -15.08 -9.56
C THR A 327 -3.72 -16.17 -9.24
N ARG A 328 -4.18 -17.31 -8.73
CA ARG A 328 -3.38 -18.52 -8.51
C ARG A 328 -3.96 -19.71 -9.28
N ASN A 329 -3.07 -20.46 -9.93
CA ASN A 329 -3.41 -21.68 -10.66
C ASN A 329 -3.41 -22.92 -9.74
N ASP A 330 -4.08 -23.99 -10.17
CA ASP A 330 -4.19 -25.29 -9.50
C ASP A 330 -2.82 -25.87 -9.10
N THR A 331 -1.81 -25.73 -9.96
CA THR A 331 -0.41 -26.10 -9.71
C THR A 331 0.23 -25.42 -8.49
N GLN A 332 -0.39 -24.38 -7.94
CA GLN A 332 0.08 -23.65 -6.75
C GLN A 332 -0.72 -24.02 -5.49
N PHE A 333 -1.66 -24.96 -5.56
CA PHE A 333 -2.45 -25.42 -4.43
C PHE A 333 -1.73 -26.55 -3.67
N SER A 334 -2.10 -26.75 -2.40
CA SER A 334 -1.61 -27.85 -1.58
C SER A 334 -2.65 -28.96 -1.52
N TYR A 335 -2.39 -30.08 -2.19
CA TYR A 335 -3.30 -31.23 -2.26
C TYR A 335 -3.01 -32.27 -1.18
N ASP A 336 -4.06 -32.90 -0.67
CA ASP A 336 -3.95 -34.05 0.22
C ASP A 336 -3.29 -35.23 -0.50
N THR A 337 -2.08 -35.60 -0.04
CA THR A 337 -1.27 -36.68 -0.60
C THR A 337 -1.84 -38.08 -0.34
N THR A 338 -2.83 -38.21 0.54
CA THR A 338 -3.46 -39.50 0.88
C THR A 338 -4.66 -39.85 0.01
N ALA A 339 -5.15 -38.91 -0.82
CA ALA A 339 -6.42 -39.05 -1.54
C ALA A 339 -6.35 -38.60 -3.02
N ASN A 340 -5.39 -39.18 -3.77
CA ASN A 340 -5.15 -39.10 -5.22
C ASN A 340 -5.87 -37.94 -5.96
N TRP A 341 -5.14 -36.86 -6.23
CA TRP A 341 -5.54 -35.73 -7.07
C TRP A 341 -4.78 -35.76 -8.40
N PRO A 342 -5.19 -36.59 -9.38
CA PRO A 342 -4.61 -36.54 -10.72
C PRO A 342 -4.84 -35.17 -11.38
N SER A 343 -3.92 -34.82 -12.29
CA SER A 343 -4.00 -33.64 -13.13
C SER A 343 -3.86 -33.96 -14.59
N GLY A 344 -4.33 -33.04 -15.45
CA GLY A 344 -4.25 -33.19 -16.89
C GLY A 344 -4.85 -32.00 -17.63
N GLY A 345 -4.68 -32.01 -18.95
CA GLY A 345 -5.20 -30.95 -19.81
C GLY A 345 -6.73 -30.96 -19.87
N GLN A 346 -7.35 -29.78 -19.76
CA GLN A 346 -8.79 -29.57 -19.84
C GLN A 346 -9.08 -28.29 -20.62
N ASN A 347 -9.50 -28.43 -21.88
CA ASN A 347 -9.82 -27.28 -22.73
C ASN A 347 -10.95 -26.44 -22.10
N GLY A 348 -10.70 -25.15 -21.90
CA GLY A 348 -11.63 -24.19 -21.29
C GLY A 348 -11.42 -23.94 -19.79
N ALA A 349 -10.63 -24.76 -19.09
CA ALA A 349 -10.17 -24.47 -17.73
C ALA A 349 -9.10 -23.37 -17.75
N TYR A 350 -8.81 -22.76 -16.59
CA TYR A 350 -7.75 -21.77 -16.51
C TYR A 350 -6.41 -22.42 -16.91
N LEU A 351 -5.63 -21.76 -17.77
CA LEU A 351 -4.42 -22.32 -18.39
C LEU A 351 -4.57 -23.66 -19.13
N ASN A 352 -5.81 -24.11 -19.37
CA ASN A 352 -6.17 -25.39 -19.98
C ASN A 352 -5.65 -26.63 -19.22
N ASP A 353 -5.45 -26.53 -17.91
CA ASP A 353 -5.14 -27.63 -16.99
C ASP A 353 -6.19 -27.73 -15.87
N ASN A 354 -6.17 -28.82 -15.13
CA ASN A 354 -7.08 -29.06 -14.01
C ASN A 354 -6.56 -30.19 -13.11
N HIS A 355 -6.90 -30.14 -11.81
CA HIS A 355 -6.81 -31.27 -10.88
C HIS A 355 -8.21 -31.73 -10.44
N TRP A 356 -8.40 -33.03 -10.17
CA TRP A 356 -9.69 -33.54 -9.72
C TRP A 356 -9.60 -34.71 -8.74
N SER A 357 -10.62 -34.87 -7.91
CA SER A 357 -10.80 -36.07 -7.09
C SER A 357 -12.28 -36.36 -6.84
N SER A 358 -12.65 -37.64 -6.83
CA SER A 358 -13.97 -38.13 -6.41
C SER A 358 -13.92 -38.86 -5.07
N VAL A 359 -12.75 -38.95 -4.44
CA VAL A 359 -12.55 -39.68 -3.18
C VAL A 359 -13.18 -38.87 -2.04
N PRO A 360 -14.13 -39.43 -1.27
CA PRO A 360 -14.71 -38.73 -0.14
C PRO A 360 -13.63 -38.27 0.86
N ASN A 361 -13.75 -37.03 1.33
CA ASN A 361 -12.83 -36.34 2.23
C ASN A 361 -11.46 -35.93 1.65
N ALA A 362 -11.16 -36.24 0.40
CA ALA A 362 -10.02 -35.63 -0.29
C ALA A 362 -10.15 -34.11 -0.28
N TYR A 363 -9.05 -33.38 -0.11
CA TYR A 363 -9.10 -31.91 -0.11
C TYR A 363 -7.86 -31.28 -0.75
N TYR A 364 -7.98 -30.00 -1.09
CA TYR A 364 -6.86 -29.11 -1.33
C TYR A 364 -6.99 -27.82 -0.50
N GLN A 365 -5.87 -27.15 -0.31
CA GLN A 365 -5.78 -25.89 0.41
C GLN A 365 -5.03 -24.84 -0.40
N VAL A 366 -5.47 -23.59 -0.29
CA VAL A 366 -4.81 -22.44 -0.89
C VAL A 366 -4.57 -21.40 0.21
N PRO A 367 -3.33 -21.25 0.70
CA PRO A 367 -3.00 -20.17 1.61
C PRO A 367 -2.96 -18.87 0.81
N PHE A 368 -3.61 -17.80 1.27
CA PHE A 368 -3.57 -16.50 0.63
C PHE A 368 -3.43 -15.38 1.65
N THR A 369 -2.90 -14.25 1.22
CA THR A 369 -2.96 -12.99 1.97
C THR A 369 -3.94 -12.11 1.22
N GLY A 370 -4.91 -11.50 1.91
CA GLY A 370 -5.91 -10.67 1.26
C GLY A 370 -7.26 -10.67 1.97
N THR A 371 -8.19 -9.83 1.50
CA THR A 371 -9.52 -9.62 2.09
C THR A 371 -10.61 -10.41 1.38
N GLN A 372 -10.32 -11.13 0.32
CA GLN A 372 -11.31 -12.00 -0.31
C GLN A 372 -10.62 -13.04 -1.19
N VAL A 373 -11.20 -14.23 -1.29
CA VAL A 373 -10.82 -15.23 -2.28
C VAL A 373 -12.05 -15.68 -3.06
N LYS A 374 -11.90 -15.80 -4.38
CA LYS A 374 -12.91 -16.29 -5.30
C LYS A 374 -12.41 -17.59 -5.91
N LEU A 375 -13.18 -18.66 -5.75
CA LEU A 375 -12.91 -19.98 -6.29
C LEU A 375 -13.57 -20.15 -7.66
N TYR A 376 -12.76 -20.47 -8.65
CA TYR A 376 -13.19 -20.80 -10.01
C TYR A 376 -12.87 -22.25 -10.33
N GLY A 377 -13.70 -22.85 -11.19
CA GLY A 377 -13.48 -24.19 -11.72
C GLY A 377 -14.60 -24.65 -12.64
N GLY A 378 -14.58 -25.94 -12.98
CA GLY A 378 -15.56 -26.53 -13.89
C GLY A 378 -16.87 -26.93 -13.22
N GLN A 379 -17.99 -26.72 -13.92
CA GLN A 379 -19.25 -27.42 -13.68
C GLN A 379 -19.51 -28.44 -14.79
N ALA A 380 -19.91 -29.67 -14.46
CA ALA A 380 -20.11 -30.72 -15.47
C ALA A 380 -21.08 -31.82 -14.99
N PRO A 381 -21.55 -32.70 -15.90
CA PRO A 381 -22.49 -33.76 -15.52
C PRO A 381 -21.93 -34.76 -14.51
N ALA A 382 -20.60 -34.89 -14.42
CA ALA A 382 -19.93 -35.81 -13.50
C ALA A 382 -19.51 -35.16 -12.17
N HIS A 383 -19.71 -33.85 -12.01
CA HIS A 383 -19.24 -33.13 -10.82
C HIS A 383 -20.26 -33.24 -9.69
N GLY A 384 -19.73 -33.40 -8.48
CA GLY A 384 -20.50 -33.53 -7.25
C GLY A 384 -20.52 -32.24 -6.43
N ILE A 385 -20.77 -32.42 -5.13
CA ILE A 385 -20.84 -31.33 -4.17
C ILE A 385 -19.48 -31.18 -3.49
N ALA A 386 -18.88 -29.99 -3.60
CA ALA A 386 -17.71 -29.60 -2.83
C ALA A 386 -18.12 -28.99 -1.49
N ALA A 387 -17.28 -29.16 -0.47
CA ALA A 387 -17.37 -28.46 0.80
C ALA A 387 -16.23 -27.44 0.89
N VAL A 388 -16.57 -26.15 0.93
CA VAL A 388 -15.61 -25.03 0.91
C VAL A 388 -15.59 -24.33 2.26
N SER A 389 -14.41 -24.07 2.82
CA SER A 389 -14.25 -23.32 4.07
C SER A 389 -13.03 -22.41 4.07
N ILE A 390 -13.05 -21.41 4.97
CA ILE A 390 -11.93 -20.49 5.24
C ILE A 390 -11.45 -20.75 6.67
N ASP A 391 -10.14 -20.85 6.85
CA ASP A 391 -9.46 -20.95 8.16
C ASP A 391 -9.99 -22.05 9.08
N GLY A 392 -10.43 -23.17 8.49
CA GLY A 392 -11.00 -24.29 9.23
C GLY A 392 -12.42 -24.05 9.76
N GLY A 393 -13.09 -22.99 9.33
CA GLY A 393 -14.48 -22.66 9.66
C GLY A 393 -15.51 -23.60 9.03
N ALA A 394 -16.79 -23.26 9.22
CA ALA A 394 -17.91 -24.05 8.72
C ALA A 394 -17.87 -24.20 7.19
N GLU A 395 -18.20 -25.39 6.70
CA GLU A 395 -18.20 -25.68 5.28
C GLU A 395 -19.47 -25.18 4.60
N THR A 396 -19.29 -24.52 3.46
CA THR A 396 -20.35 -24.22 2.49
C THR A 396 -20.38 -25.32 1.44
N LEU A 397 -21.55 -25.91 1.21
CA LEU A 397 -21.72 -26.91 0.16
C LEU A 397 -21.97 -26.22 -1.19
N VAL A 398 -21.14 -26.55 -2.18
CA VAL A 398 -21.17 -25.98 -3.53
C VAL A 398 -21.43 -27.12 -4.50
N ASP A 399 -22.61 -27.15 -5.12
CA ASP A 399 -22.95 -28.10 -6.18
C ASP A 399 -22.28 -27.66 -7.48
N ALA A 400 -21.29 -28.44 -7.95
CA ALA A 400 -20.60 -28.19 -9.20
C ALA A 400 -21.26 -28.91 -10.38
N TYR A 401 -22.46 -29.48 -10.23
CA TYR A 401 -23.18 -30.07 -11.34
C TYR A 401 -23.62 -29.04 -12.39
N SER A 402 -23.49 -29.41 -13.65
CA SER A 402 -24.25 -28.81 -14.76
C SER A 402 -24.54 -29.86 -15.82
N ALA A 403 -25.69 -29.76 -16.51
CA ALA A 403 -26.04 -30.70 -17.59
C ALA A 403 -25.09 -30.62 -18.80
N THR A 404 -24.38 -29.49 -18.94
CA THR A 404 -23.36 -29.27 -19.97
C THR A 404 -22.09 -28.78 -19.28
N ARG A 405 -20.92 -29.29 -19.70
CA ARG A 405 -19.64 -28.84 -19.14
C ARG A 405 -19.43 -27.35 -19.42
N LYS A 406 -19.05 -26.62 -18.38
CA LYS A 406 -18.63 -25.22 -18.40
C LYS A 406 -17.39 -25.13 -17.53
N ASP A 407 -16.34 -24.53 -18.04
CA ASP A 407 -15.07 -24.35 -17.34
C ASP A 407 -14.81 -22.86 -17.05
N ASP A 408 -13.86 -22.58 -16.15
CA ASP A 408 -13.59 -21.24 -15.61
C ASP A 408 -14.85 -20.49 -15.08
N VAL A 409 -15.70 -21.20 -14.34
CA VAL A 409 -16.92 -20.64 -13.75
C VAL A 409 -16.65 -20.27 -12.29
N LEU A 410 -17.15 -19.11 -11.83
CA LEU A 410 -17.14 -18.76 -10.41
C LEU A 410 -18.03 -19.76 -9.65
N LEU A 411 -17.41 -20.65 -8.88
CA LEU A 411 -18.11 -21.65 -8.09
C LEU A 411 -18.49 -21.09 -6.72
N TRP A 412 -17.62 -20.27 -6.14
CA TRP A 412 -17.80 -19.73 -4.80
C TRP A 412 -16.96 -18.47 -4.58
N SER A 413 -17.48 -17.54 -3.77
CA SER A 413 -16.71 -16.39 -3.27
C SER A 413 -16.74 -16.46 -1.76
N SER A 414 -15.59 -16.20 -1.13
CA SER A 414 -15.60 -15.95 0.31
C SER A 414 -16.44 -14.70 0.60
N PRO A 415 -16.97 -14.58 1.81
CA PRO A 415 -17.24 -13.26 2.38
C PRO A 415 -16.00 -12.36 2.24
N VAL A 416 -16.17 -11.06 2.41
CA VAL A 416 -15.01 -10.21 2.70
C VAL A 416 -14.44 -10.68 4.05
N LEU A 417 -13.13 -10.89 4.07
CA LEU A 417 -12.30 -11.39 5.16
C LEU A 417 -11.36 -10.31 5.65
N SER A 418 -10.73 -10.59 6.79
CA SER A 418 -9.76 -9.69 7.37
C SER A 418 -8.60 -9.47 6.44
N ALA A 419 -8.04 -8.28 6.55
CA ALA A 419 -6.64 -8.11 6.24
C ALA A 419 -5.77 -9.14 6.97
N GLY A 420 -5.16 -10.06 6.23
CA GLY A 420 -4.26 -11.03 6.84
C GLY A 420 -4.02 -12.27 6.00
N SER A 421 -3.33 -13.23 6.62
CA SER A 421 -3.12 -14.56 6.03
C SER A 421 -4.33 -15.44 6.34
N HIS A 422 -4.83 -16.10 5.31
CA HIS A 422 -5.99 -16.95 5.30
C HIS A 422 -5.68 -18.25 4.57
N THR A 423 -6.50 -19.28 4.80
CA THR A 423 -6.45 -20.54 4.07
C THR A 423 -7.83 -20.92 3.56
N LEU A 424 -7.98 -20.96 2.24
CA LEU A 424 -9.11 -21.61 1.59
C LEU A 424 -8.90 -23.12 1.63
N LYS A 425 -9.89 -23.87 2.08
CA LYS A 425 -9.93 -25.34 1.99
C LYS A 425 -11.14 -25.78 1.17
N VAL A 426 -10.93 -26.70 0.24
CA VAL A 426 -11.99 -27.31 -0.57
C VAL A 426 -11.90 -28.81 -0.44
N ARG A 427 -12.99 -29.46 -0.03
CA ARG A 427 -13.07 -30.89 0.25
C ARG A 427 -14.13 -31.57 -0.63
N THR A 428 -13.79 -32.74 -1.16
CA THR A 428 -14.72 -33.63 -1.85
C THR A 428 -15.66 -34.29 -0.85
N THR A 429 -16.97 -34.05 -0.96
CA THR A 429 -17.94 -34.60 0.01
C THR A 429 -18.31 -36.06 -0.26
N GLY A 430 -18.17 -36.52 -1.51
CA GLY A 430 -18.74 -37.78 -1.98
C GLY A 430 -20.25 -37.71 -2.23
N ALA A 431 -20.89 -36.57 -1.99
CA ALA A 431 -22.29 -36.31 -2.34
C ALA A 431 -22.39 -35.69 -3.73
N LYS A 432 -23.57 -35.80 -4.32
CA LYS A 432 -23.92 -35.24 -5.63
C LYS A 432 -25.42 -35.01 -5.69
N ASN A 433 -25.88 -34.15 -6.60
CA ASN A 433 -27.30 -34.10 -6.90
C ASN A 433 -27.76 -35.35 -7.66
N ALA A 434 -29.08 -35.60 -7.72
CA ALA A 434 -29.66 -36.79 -8.34
C ALA A 434 -29.38 -36.90 -9.86
N SER A 435 -29.23 -35.76 -10.54
CA SER A 435 -28.96 -35.66 -11.98
C SER A 435 -27.48 -35.83 -12.33
N ALA A 436 -26.58 -35.67 -11.36
CA ALA A 436 -25.14 -35.84 -11.56
C ALA A 436 -24.79 -37.32 -11.74
N THR A 437 -23.85 -37.60 -12.62
CA THR A 437 -23.33 -38.95 -12.93
C THR A 437 -22.17 -39.35 -12.01
N GLY A 438 -21.52 -38.39 -11.36
CA GLY A 438 -20.35 -38.62 -10.49
C GLY A 438 -20.29 -37.63 -9.31
N THR A 439 -19.21 -37.73 -8.53
CA THR A 439 -18.98 -36.96 -7.30
C THR A 439 -17.69 -36.15 -7.36
N TYR A 440 -17.19 -35.86 -8.57
CA TYR A 440 -15.90 -35.19 -8.75
C TYR A 440 -15.94 -33.74 -8.26
N VAL A 441 -14.88 -33.34 -7.56
CA VAL A 441 -14.55 -31.95 -7.25
C VAL A 441 -13.23 -31.62 -7.91
N VAL A 442 -13.10 -30.39 -8.40
CA VAL A 442 -11.97 -29.92 -9.19
C VAL A 442 -11.27 -28.75 -8.49
N GLY A 443 -9.96 -28.61 -8.73
CA GLY A 443 -9.19 -27.42 -8.38
C GLY A 443 -8.58 -26.87 -9.66
N ASP A 444 -8.86 -25.60 -9.96
CA ASP A 444 -8.50 -24.91 -11.20
C ASP A 444 -7.89 -23.53 -10.92
N ARG A 445 -8.69 -22.55 -10.45
CA ARG A 445 -8.20 -21.18 -10.21
C ARG A 445 -8.77 -20.56 -8.94
N VAL A 446 -7.96 -19.75 -8.26
CA VAL A 446 -8.47 -18.79 -7.29
C VAL A 446 -8.01 -17.38 -7.59
N ASP A 447 -8.88 -16.41 -7.40
CA ASP A 447 -8.55 -14.99 -7.43
C ASP A 447 -8.60 -14.44 -6.00
N VAL A 448 -7.52 -13.80 -5.57
CA VAL A 448 -7.40 -13.18 -4.26
C VAL A 448 -7.49 -11.66 -4.41
N ILE A 449 -8.40 -11.04 -3.68
CA ILE A 449 -8.41 -9.58 -3.53
C ILE A 449 -7.44 -9.28 -2.39
N ASP A 450 -6.33 -8.63 -2.70
CA ASP A 450 -5.42 -8.16 -1.68
C ASP A 450 -6.05 -7.01 -0.88
N GLY A 451 -5.98 -7.13 0.43
CA GLY A 451 -6.44 -6.18 1.41
C GLY A 451 -6.25 -6.82 2.78
N GLY A 452 -5.81 -6.13 3.81
CA GLY A 452 -5.94 -4.71 4.00
C GLY A 452 -5.01 -4.14 5.06
N VAL A 453 -5.33 -2.92 5.35
CA VAL A 453 -4.41 -1.90 5.81
C VAL A 453 -4.73 -1.58 7.24
N ASN A 454 -3.70 -1.34 8.02
CA ASN A 454 -3.87 -0.70 9.32
C ASN A 454 -4.52 0.68 9.12
N LEU A 455 -5.75 0.83 9.60
CA LEU A 455 -6.57 2.03 9.48
C LEU A 455 -6.19 3.10 10.51
N LEU A 456 -5.35 2.76 11.49
CA LEU A 456 -4.77 3.73 12.43
C LEU A 456 -3.64 4.49 11.75
N SER A 457 -3.60 5.80 11.94
CA SER A 457 -2.44 6.61 11.57
C SER A 457 -1.39 6.60 12.69
N ASN A 458 -0.10 6.75 12.36
CA ASN A 458 0.98 6.80 13.34
C ASN A 458 0.88 5.70 14.41
N ALA A 459 0.62 4.46 13.98
CA ALA A 459 0.22 3.37 14.87
C ALA A 459 1.39 2.77 15.69
N GLY A 460 2.63 3.05 15.29
CA GLY A 460 3.86 2.81 16.05
C GLY A 460 4.41 4.06 16.74
N PHE A 461 3.69 5.20 16.75
CA PHE A 461 4.09 6.42 17.45
C PHE A 461 5.45 7.04 17.04
N GLU A 462 5.95 6.70 15.86
CA GLU A 462 7.18 7.27 15.26
C GLU A 462 7.08 8.78 15.04
N GLY A 463 5.88 9.28 14.74
CA GLY A 463 5.57 10.73 14.71
C GLY A 463 5.22 11.31 16.09
N GLY A 464 5.69 10.68 17.17
CA GLY A 464 5.28 10.97 18.53
C GLY A 464 3.79 10.72 18.74
N LEU A 465 3.08 11.68 19.33
CA LEU A 465 1.64 11.60 19.58
C LEU A 465 0.80 12.24 18.45
N SER A 466 1.42 12.58 17.32
CA SER A 466 0.71 13.15 16.18
C SER A 466 -0.42 12.22 15.69
N GLY A 467 -1.58 12.80 15.41
CA GLY A 467 -2.78 12.04 15.04
C GLY A 467 -3.54 11.40 16.20
N TRP A 468 -3.00 11.41 17.42
CA TRP A 468 -3.64 10.85 18.61
C TRP A 468 -4.19 11.94 19.53
N SER A 469 -5.42 11.75 20.02
CA SER A 469 -6.01 12.58 21.08
C SER A 469 -5.57 12.07 22.44
N THR A 470 -5.00 12.94 23.27
CA THR A 470 -4.45 12.55 24.58
C THR A 470 -4.98 13.39 25.72
N TRP A 471 -5.12 12.79 26.91
CA TRP A 471 -5.49 13.49 28.14
C TRP A 471 -4.89 12.78 29.36
N SER A 472 -4.54 13.53 30.41
CA SER A 472 -4.18 12.96 31.71
C SER A 472 -4.58 13.83 32.89
N GLN A 473 -4.70 13.20 34.06
CA GLN A 473 -4.84 13.86 35.35
C GLN A 473 -3.99 13.12 36.38
N GLY A 474 -3.13 13.85 37.10
CA GLY A 474 -2.23 13.28 38.13
C GLY A 474 -1.03 12.49 37.58
N GLY A 475 -0.89 12.39 36.26
CA GLY A 475 0.19 11.69 35.55
C GLY A 475 0.41 12.30 34.16
N ALA A 476 1.20 11.64 33.32
CA ALA A 476 1.56 12.13 32.00
C ALA A 476 1.25 11.13 30.88
N VAL A 477 0.93 11.67 29.71
CA VAL A 477 0.98 10.97 28.42
C VAL A 477 2.09 11.60 27.59
N SER A 478 3.00 10.79 27.09
CA SER A 478 4.09 11.23 26.22
C SER A 478 4.40 10.16 25.17
N SER A 479 5.27 10.49 24.22
CA SER A 479 6.02 9.47 23.48
C SER A 479 7.43 9.38 24.07
N ALA A 480 8.07 8.23 23.95
CA ALA A 480 9.45 8.04 24.38
C ALA A 480 10.21 7.18 23.39
N THR A 481 11.53 7.37 23.33
CA THR A 481 12.42 6.61 22.45
C THR A 481 13.15 5.46 23.17
N THR A 482 12.86 5.28 24.45
CA THR A 482 13.52 4.28 25.31
C THR A 482 12.70 3.01 25.41
N GLN A 483 13.23 1.91 24.87
CA GLN A 483 12.59 0.59 24.88
C GLN A 483 11.28 0.51 24.09
N PRO A 484 11.20 0.99 22.83
CA PRO A 484 10.07 0.70 21.96
C PRO A 484 10.01 -0.80 21.61
N ASN A 485 8.86 -1.28 21.14
CA ASN A 485 8.70 -2.66 20.65
C ASN A 485 9.33 -2.82 19.27
N SER A 486 9.10 -1.83 18.40
CA SER A 486 9.73 -1.69 17.10
C SER A 486 9.97 -0.21 16.80
N GLY A 487 10.75 0.12 15.78
CA GLY A 487 11.02 1.53 15.46
C GLY A 487 11.77 2.30 16.55
N SER A 488 11.53 3.61 16.63
CA SER A 488 12.30 4.56 17.44
C SER A 488 11.49 5.19 18.57
N SER A 489 10.17 5.09 18.55
CA SER A 489 9.28 5.76 19.50
C SER A 489 8.13 4.85 19.90
N HIS A 490 7.49 5.13 21.03
CA HIS A 490 6.29 4.43 21.49
C HIS A 490 5.49 5.36 22.41
N LEU A 491 4.21 5.06 22.61
CA LEU A 491 3.35 5.77 23.56
C LEU A 491 3.70 5.38 24.99
N VAL A 492 3.73 6.36 25.90
CA VAL A 492 3.90 6.19 27.34
C VAL A 492 2.77 6.85 28.11
N HIS A 493 2.11 6.09 28.98
CA HIS A 493 1.36 6.63 30.12
C HIS A 493 2.19 6.39 31.39
N ASN A 494 2.35 7.39 32.27
CA ASN A 494 3.05 7.21 33.55
C ASN A 494 2.50 8.09 34.68
N GLY A 495 2.77 7.68 35.92
CA GLY A 495 2.48 8.47 37.12
C GLY A 495 3.04 7.81 38.38
N THR A 496 3.41 8.62 39.38
CA THR A 496 4.00 8.18 40.66
C THR A 496 3.00 8.12 41.82
N GLY A 497 1.72 8.41 41.55
CA GLY A 497 0.61 8.36 42.49
C GLY A 497 -0.70 8.04 41.77
N ALA A 498 -1.85 8.38 42.36
CA ALA A 498 -3.13 8.18 41.69
C ALA A 498 -3.20 9.00 40.40
N TYR A 499 -3.46 8.35 39.26
CA TYR A 499 -3.55 9.04 37.97
C TYR A 499 -4.49 8.34 36.99
N GLN A 500 -4.97 9.15 36.04
CA GLN A 500 -5.72 8.69 34.88
C GLN A 500 -5.07 9.23 33.60
N ALA A 501 -5.09 8.42 32.54
CA ALA A 501 -4.54 8.78 31.24
C ALA A 501 -5.32 8.13 30.10
N TYR A 502 -5.38 8.83 28.98
CA TYR A 502 -6.12 8.45 27.78
C TYR A 502 -5.32 8.81 26.53
N THR A 503 -5.31 7.91 25.55
CA THR A 503 -4.78 8.14 24.20
C THR A 503 -5.64 7.42 23.17
N ALA A 504 -6.16 8.11 22.15
CA ALA A 504 -7.04 7.47 21.16
C ALA A 504 -7.07 8.14 19.77
N GLN A 505 -7.54 7.39 18.79
CA GLN A 505 -7.91 7.85 17.47
C GLN A 505 -9.38 7.54 17.18
N THR A 506 -10.12 8.54 16.72
CA THR A 506 -11.48 8.37 16.19
C THR A 506 -11.42 8.30 14.68
N LEU A 507 -11.82 7.15 14.14
CA LEU A 507 -11.94 6.91 12.71
C LEU A 507 -13.40 7.08 12.30
N THR A 508 -13.63 7.78 11.19
CA THR A 508 -14.95 7.99 10.60
C THR A 508 -14.94 7.55 9.13
N GLY A 509 -16.13 7.32 8.56
CA GLY A 509 -16.26 6.79 7.21
C GLY A 509 -15.88 5.30 7.10
N LEU A 510 -15.87 4.57 8.23
CA LEU A 510 -15.62 3.14 8.23
C LEU A 510 -16.77 2.41 7.53
N PRO A 511 -16.50 1.48 6.60
CA PRO A 511 -17.53 0.59 6.10
C PRO A 511 -18.10 -0.28 7.24
N ASN A 512 -19.42 -0.35 7.38
CA ASN A 512 -20.02 -1.25 8.36
C ASN A 512 -19.51 -2.69 8.19
N GLY A 513 -19.27 -3.38 9.31
CA GLY A 513 -18.73 -4.73 9.32
C GLY A 513 -17.87 -4.98 10.56
N SER A 514 -17.29 -6.16 10.60
CA SER A 514 -16.48 -6.59 11.74
C SER A 514 -15.04 -6.09 11.60
N TYR A 515 -14.39 -5.77 12.72
CA TYR A 515 -13.03 -5.25 12.76
C TYR A 515 -12.22 -5.92 13.86
N THR A 516 -10.89 -5.88 13.75
CA THR A 516 -9.95 -6.27 14.81
C THR A 516 -9.01 -5.13 15.12
N VAL A 517 -8.79 -4.86 16.42
CA VAL A 517 -7.64 -4.09 16.90
C VAL A 517 -6.62 -5.01 17.58
N LYS A 518 -5.33 -4.75 17.36
CA LYS A 518 -4.20 -5.31 18.11
C LYS A 518 -3.26 -4.19 18.55
N ALA A 519 -2.52 -4.42 19.62
CA ALA A 519 -1.49 -3.51 20.09
C ALA A 519 -0.45 -4.27 20.92
N TRP A 520 0.83 -3.92 20.79
CA TRP A 520 1.87 -4.44 21.66
C TRP A 520 2.02 -3.53 22.88
N VAL A 521 1.99 -4.12 24.07
CA VAL A 521 2.08 -3.37 25.33
C VAL A 521 3.02 -4.00 26.35
N ARG A 522 3.62 -3.15 27.19
CA ARG A 522 4.31 -3.54 28.43
C ARG A 522 4.03 -2.51 29.51
N GLY A 523 4.07 -2.90 30.78
CA GLY A 523 3.67 -1.99 31.86
C GLY A 523 3.27 -2.68 33.14
N THR A 524 2.74 -1.91 34.08
CA THR A 524 1.97 -2.43 35.21
C THR A 524 0.63 -3.00 34.74
N ALA A 525 -0.02 -3.84 35.54
CA ALA A 525 -1.33 -4.38 35.18
C ALA A 525 -2.44 -3.31 35.25
N GLY A 526 -3.57 -3.56 34.58
CA GLY A 526 -4.81 -2.82 34.80
C GLY A 526 -5.14 -1.75 33.76
N HIS A 527 -4.29 -1.52 32.76
CA HIS A 527 -4.57 -0.59 31.66
C HIS A 527 -5.41 -1.25 30.58
N GLN A 528 -6.31 -0.52 29.92
CA GLN A 528 -7.26 -1.08 28.95
C GLN A 528 -6.97 -0.59 27.54
N LEU A 529 -6.78 -1.51 26.59
CA LEU A 529 -7.07 -1.25 25.17
C LEU A 529 -8.59 -1.28 25.02
N TYR A 530 -9.19 -0.32 24.34
CA TYR A 530 -10.63 -0.27 24.13
C TYR A 530 -10.99 0.15 22.69
N VAL A 531 -12.21 -0.20 22.31
CA VAL A 531 -12.90 0.36 21.14
C VAL A 531 -14.31 0.79 21.54
N LYS A 532 -14.70 2.02 21.21
CA LYS A 532 -16.06 2.56 21.45
C LYS A 532 -16.55 3.36 20.26
N GLY A 533 -17.78 3.86 20.34
CA GLY A 533 -18.33 4.74 19.29
C GLY A 533 -18.62 4.05 17.96
N PHE A 534 -18.51 2.71 17.91
CA PHE A 534 -18.70 1.90 16.71
C PHE A 534 -20.15 1.48 16.45
N GLY A 535 -21.09 2.06 17.19
CA GLY A 535 -22.52 1.73 17.14
C GLY A 535 -22.92 0.62 18.13
N GLY A 536 -21.97 0.02 18.83
CA GLY A 536 -22.19 -0.86 19.99
C GLY A 536 -21.69 -0.27 21.31
N SER A 537 -21.88 -1.02 22.40
CA SER A 537 -21.25 -0.73 23.70
C SER A 537 -19.73 -0.85 23.62
N GLN A 538 -19.00 -0.05 24.41
CA GLN A 538 -17.53 -0.14 24.46
C GLN A 538 -17.08 -1.56 24.79
N VAL A 539 -16.06 -2.02 24.07
CA VAL A 539 -15.35 -3.27 24.33
C VAL A 539 -13.93 -2.95 24.76
N SER A 540 -13.37 -3.73 25.68
CA SER A 540 -11.99 -3.53 26.14
C SER A 540 -11.32 -4.84 26.55
N VAL A 541 -9.99 -4.83 26.52
CA VAL A 541 -9.12 -5.87 27.08
C VAL A 541 -8.10 -5.23 28.00
N THR A 542 -7.89 -5.84 29.17
CA THR A 542 -7.01 -5.32 30.21
C THR A 542 -5.62 -5.95 30.10
N SER A 543 -4.59 -5.11 30.16
CA SER A 543 -3.18 -5.50 30.22
C SER A 543 -2.82 -6.19 31.53
N VAL A 544 -1.92 -7.16 31.43
CA VAL A 544 -1.24 -7.79 32.56
C VAL A 544 0.13 -7.16 32.76
N ALA A 545 0.64 -7.22 33.99
CA ALA A 545 1.95 -6.65 34.29
C ALA A 545 3.05 -7.42 33.53
N SER A 546 3.88 -6.70 32.78
CA SER A 546 5.00 -7.28 32.04
C SER A 546 6.09 -6.25 31.76
N ASN A 547 7.35 -6.67 31.88
CA ASN A 547 8.52 -5.90 31.45
C ASN A 547 8.93 -6.19 29.99
N VAL A 548 8.29 -7.16 29.35
CA VAL A 548 8.42 -7.45 27.91
C VAL A 548 7.12 -7.13 27.20
N TYR A 549 7.19 -6.73 25.93
CA TYR A 549 5.98 -6.46 25.15
C TYR A 549 5.15 -7.73 24.97
N THR A 550 3.84 -7.58 25.14
CA THR A 550 2.81 -8.61 24.97
C THR A 550 1.68 -8.04 24.12
N GLN A 551 1.07 -8.86 23.28
CA GLN A 551 0.04 -8.38 22.37
C GLN A 551 -1.35 -8.44 23.01
N LEU A 552 -2.06 -7.32 23.01
CA LEU A 552 -3.49 -7.24 23.27
C LEU A 552 -4.26 -7.34 21.95
N THR A 553 -5.43 -7.97 21.99
CA THR A 553 -6.32 -8.12 20.81
C THR A 553 -7.77 -7.95 21.23
N ILE A 554 -8.52 -7.15 20.47
CA ILE A 554 -9.99 -7.12 20.51
C ILE A 554 -10.46 -7.43 19.08
N SER A 555 -11.10 -8.58 18.91
CA SER A 555 -11.67 -9.00 17.63
C SER A 555 -13.18 -8.79 17.63
N ASN A 556 -13.80 -8.95 16.46
CA ASN A 556 -15.25 -8.95 16.28
C ASN A 556 -15.93 -7.63 16.66
N ILE A 557 -15.26 -6.51 16.40
CA ILE A 557 -15.82 -5.16 16.61
C ILE A 557 -16.76 -4.86 15.45
N ASN A 558 -18.06 -5.03 15.66
CA ASN A 558 -19.05 -4.82 14.61
C ASN A 558 -19.42 -3.34 14.45
N VAL A 559 -18.65 -2.62 13.63
CA VAL A 559 -18.94 -1.23 13.26
C VAL A 559 -20.26 -1.17 12.50
N SER A 560 -21.23 -0.41 13.02
CA SER A 560 -22.59 -0.32 12.45
C SER A 560 -23.02 1.11 12.11
N ASN A 561 -22.26 2.11 12.53
CA ASN A 561 -22.53 3.53 12.34
C ASN A 561 -21.42 4.26 11.56
N GLY A 562 -20.52 3.51 10.93
CA GLY A 562 -19.38 4.01 10.17
C GLY A 562 -18.35 4.83 10.94
N SER A 563 -18.25 4.64 12.25
CA SER A 563 -17.24 5.27 13.11
C SER A 563 -16.62 4.24 14.05
N ALA A 564 -15.44 4.49 14.62
CA ALA A 564 -14.91 3.78 15.77
C ALA A 564 -13.81 4.63 16.42
N GLU A 565 -13.82 4.72 17.75
CA GLU A 565 -12.69 5.26 18.51
C GLU A 565 -11.90 4.11 19.13
N ILE A 566 -10.61 4.05 18.82
CA ILE A 566 -9.66 3.03 19.27
C ILE A 566 -8.63 3.70 20.15
N GLY A 567 -8.39 3.19 21.35
CA GLY A 567 -7.45 3.84 22.27
C GLY A 567 -7.10 3.03 23.51
N PHE A 568 -6.34 3.69 24.38
CA PHE A 568 -5.91 3.18 25.67
C PHE A 568 -6.43 4.05 26.82
N TRP A 569 -6.94 3.40 27.86
CA TRP A 569 -7.36 4.02 29.12
C TRP A 569 -6.56 3.44 30.29
N THR A 570 -5.98 4.34 31.09
CA THR A 570 -5.25 4.02 32.30
C THR A 570 -5.94 4.67 33.49
N SER A 571 -6.13 3.92 34.58
CA SER A 571 -6.62 4.44 35.86
C SER A 571 -5.94 3.72 37.01
N VAL A 572 -5.04 4.40 37.70
CA VAL A 572 -4.26 3.88 38.83
C VAL A 572 -4.71 4.61 40.10
N GLY A 573 -5.17 3.87 41.11
CA GLY A 573 -5.73 4.45 42.34
C GLY A 573 -4.70 4.83 43.41
N SER A 574 -3.51 4.23 43.38
CA SER A 574 -2.39 4.52 44.28
C SER A 574 -1.10 3.88 43.76
N GLY A 575 0.06 4.37 44.21
CA GLY A 575 1.38 3.84 43.82
C GLY A 575 1.84 4.32 42.43
N THR A 576 2.96 3.77 41.96
CA THR A 576 3.51 4.07 40.63
C THR A 576 2.92 3.12 39.59
N GLY A 577 2.44 3.66 38.47
CA GLY A 577 1.94 2.88 37.35
C GLY A 577 2.43 3.41 36.02
N TRP A 578 2.64 2.53 35.05
CA TRP A 578 3.10 2.91 33.71
C TRP A 578 2.62 1.93 32.65
N LEU A 579 2.43 2.41 31.44
CA LEU A 579 2.07 1.65 30.25
C LEU A 579 2.88 2.17 29.06
N HIS A 580 3.52 1.26 28.35
CA HIS A 580 4.08 1.53 27.03
C HIS A 580 3.24 0.80 25.98
N VAL A 581 2.94 1.46 24.87
CA VAL A 581 2.16 0.91 23.75
C VAL A 581 2.88 1.18 22.45
N ASP A 582 2.92 0.19 21.59
CA ASP A 582 3.54 0.28 20.29
C ASP A 582 2.83 -0.63 19.27
N ASP A 583 3.14 -0.44 17.98
CA ASP A 583 2.72 -1.30 16.87
C ASP A 583 1.23 -1.67 16.88
N MET A 584 0.37 -0.67 16.94
CA MET A 584 -1.06 -0.89 16.88
C MET A 584 -1.52 -1.27 15.47
N THR A 585 -2.55 -2.11 15.36
CA THR A 585 -3.25 -2.36 14.10
C THR A 585 -4.74 -2.28 14.31
N PHE A 586 -5.48 -1.57 13.46
CA PHE A 586 -6.94 -1.70 13.35
C PHE A 586 -7.32 -1.95 11.91
N TYR A 587 -8.01 -3.05 11.62
CA TYR A 587 -8.35 -3.41 10.25
C TYR A 587 -9.74 -4.04 10.19
N LYS A 588 -10.39 -3.86 9.05
CA LYS A 588 -11.65 -4.53 8.77
C LYS A 588 -11.39 -6.03 8.60
N GLN A 589 -12.18 -6.84 9.30
CA GLN A 589 -12.27 -8.28 9.16
C GLN A 589 -13.06 -8.70 7.93
#